data_AF-A0A7C6WXW1-F1
#
_entry.id   AF-A0A7C6WXW1-F1
#
_cell.length_a   1.000
_cell.length_b   1.000
_cell.length_c   1.000
_cell.angle_alpha   90.00
_cell.angle_beta   90.00
_cell.angle_gamma   90.00
#
_symmetry.space_group_name_H-M   'P 1'
#
loop_
_entity.id
_entity.type
_entity.pdbx_description
1 polymer ?
#
loop_
_entity_poly.entity_id
_entity_poly.type
_entity_poly.pdbx_seq_one_letter_code
_entity_poly.pdbx_strand_id
1 'polypeptide(L)'
;MDIRGQGPRLSSHDAILSKKLRENEALIRDAFGNSSDLVIREVRFGISPGIAVLVVHMDGLVDKSLVSEAVIKPIGVTSEILPSERLSSIQVQDRLRDRLILLSDVKQVSDKAGLLNCIAGGKCGIVVDGSSEAFVCDVRGFEKRGVEEPQSEVVIRGPREGFSEVLRVNTSLLRRRIRNPRFWIEEFTVGRVSRTQVAIAYIKGIADDKVIREARERITRIDIDSIQESGELEEYLEDAPFSPFPTILRTERPDRVAGALFEGRIAILTDGTPFV
;
A
#
# COMPACT_ATOMS: atom_id res chain seq x y z
N MET A 1 -23.02 -26.13 -16.03
CA MET A 1 -22.21 -25.63 -17.17
C MET A 1 -21.19 -24.67 -16.57
N ASP A 2 -20.09 -25.24 -16.10
CA ASP A 2 -19.03 -24.54 -15.35
C ASP A 2 -18.15 -23.78 -16.33
N ILE A 3 -18.10 -22.45 -16.23
CA ILE A 3 -17.13 -21.60 -16.94
C ILE A 3 -16.30 -20.89 -15.88
N ARG A 4 -15.40 -21.63 -15.22
CA ARG A 4 -14.31 -21.02 -14.45
C ARG A 4 -13.21 -20.64 -15.43
N GLY A 5 -13.25 -19.39 -15.89
CA GLY A 5 -12.15 -18.75 -16.59
C GLY A 5 -10.91 -18.81 -15.71
N GLN A 6 -9.91 -19.56 -16.17
CA GLN A 6 -8.57 -19.55 -15.63
C GLN A 6 -8.03 -18.13 -15.77
N GLY A 7 -7.95 -17.39 -14.66
CA GLY A 7 -7.07 -16.23 -14.59
C GLY A 7 -5.63 -16.68 -14.89
N PRO A 8 -4.75 -15.77 -15.34
CA PRO A 8 -3.39 -16.13 -15.71
C PRO A 8 -2.71 -16.81 -14.52
N ARG A 9 -2.46 -18.12 -14.66
CA ARG A 9 -1.61 -18.88 -13.76
C ARG A 9 -0.22 -18.27 -13.91
N LEU A 10 0.29 -17.63 -12.86
CA LEU A 10 1.71 -17.31 -12.77
C LEU A 10 2.48 -18.63 -12.90
N SER A 11 3.03 -18.87 -14.10
CA SER A 11 3.70 -20.11 -14.46
C SER A 11 5.11 -20.12 -13.87
N SER A 12 5.33 -20.96 -12.87
CA SER A 12 6.45 -21.90 -12.77
C SER A 12 7.85 -21.42 -13.20
N HIS A 13 8.28 -20.27 -12.68
CA HIS A 13 9.68 -19.86 -12.43
C HIS A 13 9.63 -18.55 -11.62
N ASP A 14 9.29 -18.64 -10.33
CA ASP A 14 9.32 -17.49 -9.44
C ASP A 14 10.75 -16.98 -9.37
N ALA A 15 11.02 -15.86 -10.06
CA ALA A 15 12.35 -15.30 -10.15
C ALA A 15 12.85 -14.97 -8.74
N ILE A 16 14.03 -15.47 -8.40
CA ILE A 16 14.72 -15.22 -7.13
C ILE A 16 15.01 -13.72 -7.00
N LEU A 17 15.02 -13.19 -5.78
CA LEU A 17 15.42 -11.80 -5.52
C LEU A 17 16.83 -11.52 -6.07
N SER A 18 17.03 -10.33 -6.64
CA SER A 18 18.35 -9.93 -7.11
C SER A 18 19.28 -9.71 -5.94
N LYS A 19 20.58 -9.97 -6.12
CA LYS A 19 21.59 -9.56 -5.14
C LYS A 19 21.80 -8.06 -5.11
N LYS A 20 21.36 -7.30 -6.13
CA LYS A 20 21.48 -5.84 -6.14
C LYS A 20 20.25 -5.20 -5.53
N LEU A 21 20.43 -4.47 -4.44
CA LEU A 21 19.34 -3.82 -3.71
C LEU A 21 18.47 -2.92 -4.59
N ARG A 22 19.10 -2.14 -5.50
CA ARG A 22 18.40 -1.25 -6.43
C ARG A 22 17.45 -1.96 -7.40
N GLU A 23 17.79 -3.17 -7.84
CA GLU A 23 16.93 -3.96 -8.73
C GLU A 23 15.68 -4.44 -7.99
N ASN A 24 15.83 -4.81 -6.71
CA ASN A 24 14.70 -5.18 -5.86
C ASN A 24 13.84 -3.96 -5.50
N GLU A 25 14.44 -2.79 -5.27
CA GLU A 25 13.67 -1.56 -5.05
C GLU A 25 12.79 -1.22 -6.25
N ALA A 26 13.37 -1.25 -7.46
CA ALA A 26 12.65 -0.96 -8.70
C ALA A 26 11.51 -1.95 -8.93
N LEU A 27 11.76 -3.25 -8.70
CA LEU A 27 10.75 -4.29 -8.75
C LEU A 27 9.58 -4.00 -7.81
N ILE A 28 9.87 -3.63 -6.56
CA ILE A 28 8.83 -3.36 -5.56
C ILE A 28 8.04 -2.12 -5.97
N ARG A 29 8.71 -1.03 -6.36
CA ARG A 29 8.04 0.19 -6.82
C ARG A 29 7.11 -0.06 -8.01
N ASP A 30 7.57 -0.83 -9.00
CA ASP A 30 6.79 -1.18 -10.18
C ASP A 30 5.59 -2.06 -9.84
N ALA A 31 5.79 -3.09 -9.03
CA ALA A 31 4.71 -3.99 -8.61
C ALA A 31 3.56 -3.26 -7.90
N PHE A 32 3.89 -2.28 -7.06
CA PHE A 32 2.95 -1.45 -6.32
C PHE A 32 2.58 -0.13 -7.03
N GLY A 33 3.00 0.07 -8.28
CA GLY A 33 2.61 1.24 -9.08
C GLY A 33 3.04 2.58 -8.51
N ASN A 34 4.11 2.62 -7.71
CA ASN A 34 4.50 3.79 -6.91
C ASN A 34 3.35 4.32 -6.03
N SER A 35 2.52 3.42 -5.49
CA SER A 35 1.40 3.82 -4.64
C SER A 35 1.87 4.74 -3.51
N SER A 36 1.08 5.78 -3.24
CA SER A 36 1.38 6.80 -2.22
C SER A 36 1.53 6.24 -0.79
N ASP A 37 0.92 5.09 -0.53
CA ASP A 37 0.96 4.38 0.74
C ASP A 37 2.12 3.37 0.86
N LEU A 38 2.96 3.22 -0.17
CA LEU A 38 4.15 2.37 -0.11
C LEU A 38 5.33 3.14 0.50
N VAL A 39 5.80 2.70 1.66
CA VAL A 39 6.96 3.28 2.33
C VAL A 39 8.19 2.40 2.09
N ILE A 40 9.21 2.98 1.48
CA ILE A 40 10.52 2.37 1.26
C ILE A 40 11.56 3.23 1.96
N ARG A 41 12.33 2.64 2.89
CA ARG A 41 13.42 3.31 3.60
C ARG A 41 14.72 2.54 3.43
N GLU A 42 15.76 3.22 2.97
CA GLU A 42 17.12 2.69 2.99
C GLU A 42 17.78 3.02 4.34
N VAL A 43 18.26 1.98 5.02
CA VAL A 43 19.03 2.07 6.28
C VAL A 43 20.37 1.36 6.04
N ARG A 44 21.44 1.82 6.70
CA ARG A 44 22.75 1.16 6.61
C ARG A 44 23.04 0.38 7.88
N PHE A 45 23.47 -0.87 7.69
CA PHE A 45 23.95 -1.73 8.76
C PHE A 45 25.48 -1.71 8.80
N GLY A 46 26.07 -1.43 9.96
CA GLY A 46 27.54 -1.40 10.11
C GLY A 46 28.15 0.00 9.95
N ILE A 47 29.44 0.09 10.26
CA ILE A 47 30.23 1.33 10.15
C ILE A 47 30.90 1.39 8.78
N SER A 48 30.92 2.59 8.17
CA SER A 48 31.44 2.98 6.85
C SER A 48 32.17 1.92 5.99
N PRO A 49 31.69 1.61 4.77
CA PRO A 49 30.52 2.18 4.10
C PRO A 49 29.18 1.61 4.59
N GLY A 50 29.18 0.57 5.44
CA GLY A 50 27.97 -0.17 5.84
C GLY A 50 27.30 -0.90 4.66
N ILE A 51 26.48 -1.90 4.96
CA ILE A 51 25.64 -2.58 3.95
C ILE A 51 24.28 -1.91 3.92
N ALA A 52 23.80 -1.57 2.73
CA ALA A 52 22.48 -0.99 2.57
C ALA A 52 21.39 -2.06 2.78
N VAL A 53 20.33 -1.67 3.47
CA VAL A 53 19.18 -2.51 3.82
C VAL A 53 17.93 -1.70 3.49
N LEU A 54 17.05 -2.26 2.65
CA LEU A 54 15.73 -1.68 2.42
C LEU A 54 14.75 -2.23 3.44
N VAL A 55 14.01 -1.33 4.07
CA VAL A 55 12.84 -1.63 4.90
C VAL A 55 11.62 -1.13 4.14
N VAL A 56 10.69 -2.03 3.86
CA VAL A 56 9.51 -1.77 3.03
C VAL A 56 8.24 -2.18 3.74
N HIS A 57 7.25 -1.31 3.78
CA HIS A 57 5.93 -1.61 4.31
C HIS A 57 4.86 -0.72 3.69
N MET A 58 3.59 -1.08 3.91
CA MET A 58 2.46 -0.23 3.55
C MET A 58 2.08 0.67 4.75
N ASP A 59 1.97 1.97 4.54
CA ASP A 59 1.45 2.91 5.53
C ASP A 59 -0.02 2.60 5.85
N GLY A 60 -0.42 2.78 7.10
CA GLY A 60 -1.76 2.43 7.59
C GLY A 60 -2.02 0.94 7.85
N LEU A 61 -1.14 0.02 7.42
CA LEU A 61 -1.26 -1.43 7.73
C LEU A 61 -0.32 -1.90 8.85
N VAL A 62 0.66 -1.09 9.23
CA VAL A 62 1.70 -1.43 10.20
C VAL A 62 1.67 -0.53 11.43
N ASP A 63 2.11 -1.06 12.56
CA ASP A 63 2.42 -0.25 13.74
C ASP A 63 3.74 0.50 13.49
N LYS A 64 3.66 1.82 13.33
CA LYS A 64 4.82 2.69 13.09
C LYS A 64 5.85 2.62 14.22
N SER A 65 5.39 2.46 15.47
CA SER A 65 6.27 2.34 16.64
C SER A 65 7.01 1.01 16.57
N LEU A 66 6.33 -0.08 16.25
CA LEU A 66 6.97 -1.39 16.10
C LEU A 66 7.98 -1.42 14.95
N VAL A 67 7.66 -0.81 13.80
CA VAL A 67 8.62 -0.67 12.69
C VAL A 67 9.85 0.13 13.12
N SER A 68 9.66 1.25 13.82
CA SER A 68 10.78 2.07 14.29
C SER A 68 11.65 1.34 15.32
N GLU A 69 11.03 0.81 16.37
CA GLU A 69 11.71 0.24 17.54
C GLU A 69 12.29 -1.15 17.30
N ALA A 70 11.57 -2.01 16.58
CA ALA A 70 11.92 -3.42 16.43
C ALA A 70 12.48 -3.79 15.06
N VAL A 71 12.40 -2.89 14.05
CA VAL A 71 13.02 -3.11 12.73
C VAL A 71 14.12 -2.10 12.46
N ILE A 72 13.81 -0.80 12.44
CA ILE A 72 14.77 0.23 12.01
C ILE A 72 15.90 0.39 13.02
N LYS A 73 15.59 0.50 14.33
CA LYS A 73 16.62 0.67 15.37
C LYS A 73 17.62 -0.49 15.40
N PRO A 74 17.23 -1.78 15.38
CA PRO A 74 18.19 -2.89 15.34
C PRO A 74 19.07 -2.91 14.09
N ILE A 75 18.62 -2.33 12.97
CA ILE A 75 19.42 -2.21 11.74
C ILE A 75 20.41 -1.03 11.85
N GLY A 76 19.95 0.14 12.30
CA GLY A 76 20.75 1.37 12.31
C GLY A 76 21.64 1.55 13.55
N VAL A 77 21.21 1.06 14.72
CA VAL A 77 21.99 1.16 15.96
C VAL A 77 23.05 0.07 15.94
N THR A 78 24.27 0.54 15.69
CA THR A 78 25.46 -0.28 15.48
C THR A 78 26.42 -0.13 16.67
N SER A 79 25.88 0.01 17.88
CA SER A 79 26.65 0.33 19.10
C SER A 79 27.68 -0.73 19.50
N GLU A 80 27.63 -1.93 18.90
CA GLU A 80 28.47 -3.07 19.24
C GLU A 80 29.45 -3.48 18.14
N ILE A 81 29.44 -2.83 16.96
CA ILE A 81 30.33 -3.24 15.86
C ILE A 81 31.63 -2.45 15.96
N LEU A 82 32.73 -3.17 16.16
CA LEU A 82 34.07 -2.59 16.14
C LEU A 82 34.33 -1.98 14.74
N PRO A 83 34.92 -0.77 14.64
CA PRO A 83 35.19 -0.10 13.36
C PRO A 83 36.05 -0.92 12.36
N SER A 84 36.72 -1.97 12.84
CA SER A 84 37.61 -2.85 12.07
C SER A 84 36.89 -4.02 11.38
N GLU A 85 35.63 -4.31 11.70
CA GLU A 85 34.89 -5.40 11.07
C GLU A 85 34.25 -4.97 9.75
N ARG A 86 34.91 -5.27 8.62
CA ARG A 86 34.24 -5.26 7.31
C ARG A 86 33.30 -6.47 7.23
N LEU A 87 32.01 -6.22 7.42
CA LEU A 87 30.99 -7.26 7.33
C LEU A 87 30.65 -7.56 5.88
N SER A 88 30.48 -8.84 5.57
CA SER A 88 29.87 -9.34 4.33
C SER A 88 28.34 -9.35 4.45
N SER A 89 27.64 -9.39 3.31
CA SER A 89 26.16 -9.47 3.27
C SER A 89 25.61 -10.67 4.03
N ILE A 90 26.33 -11.81 4.02
CA ILE A 90 25.95 -13.02 4.76
C ILE A 90 26.00 -12.77 6.27
N GLN A 91 27.09 -12.19 6.76
CA GLN A 91 27.23 -11.86 8.18
C GLN A 91 26.19 -10.84 8.65
N VAL A 92 25.82 -9.88 7.78
CA VAL A 92 24.74 -8.94 8.08
C VAL A 92 23.39 -9.66 8.14
N GLN A 93 23.10 -10.60 7.24
CA GLN A 93 21.89 -11.40 7.31
C GLN A 93 21.80 -12.24 8.58
N ASP A 94 22.89 -12.88 9.01
CA ASP A 94 22.91 -13.68 10.23
C ASP A 94 22.69 -12.79 11.47
N ARG A 95 23.40 -11.65 11.56
CA ARG A 95 23.19 -10.70 12.67
C ARG A 95 21.78 -10.11 12.67
N LEU A 96 21.22 -9.80 11.51
CA LEU A 96 19.84 -9.33 11.41
C LEU A 96 18.85 -10.40 11.81
N ARG A 97 19.06 -11.66 11.42
CA ARG A 97 18.24 -12.78 11.87
C ARG A 97 18.21 -12.81 13.40
N ASP A 98 19.37 -12.77 14.05
CA ASP A 98 19.48 -12.82 15.51
C ASP A 98 18.79 -11.62 16.19
N ARG A 99 18.96 -10.42 15.63
CA ARG A 99 18.35 -9.18 16.17
C ARG A 99 16.83 -9.14 15.95
N LEU A 100 16.35 -9.69 14.84
CA LEU A 100 14.93 -9.66 14.47
C LEU A 100 14.14 -10.79 15.16
N ILE A 101 14.77 -11.82 15.75
CA ILE A 101 14.09 -12.89 16.52
C ILE A 101 13.18 -12.33 17.64
N LEU A 102 13.44 -11.12 18.12
CA LEU A 102 12.58 -10.46 19.12
C LEU A 102 11.16 -10.17 18.59
N LEU A 103 10.93 -10.24 17.28
CA LEU A 103 9.62 -10.10 16.65
C LEU A 103 8.88 -11.44 16.59
N SER A 104 7.55 -11.38 16.77
CA SER A 104 6.69 -12.55 16.98
C SER A 104 6.59 -13.51 15.78
N ASP A 105 6.91 -13.06 14.56
CA ASP A 105 6.91 -13.88 13.33
C ASP A 105 7.87 -13.28 12.29
N VAL A 106 9.08 -13.82 12.21
CA VAL A 106 10.08 -13.49 11.17
C VAL A 106 10.26 -14.68 10.25
N LYS A 107 10.09 -14.45 8.95
CA LYS A 107 10.25 -15.46 7.91
C LYS A 107 11.26 -15.00 6.89
N GLN A 108 12.02 -15.95 6.33
CA GLN A 108 12.84 -15.71 5.15
C GLN A 108 12.05 -16.02 3.89
N VAL A 109 12.22 -15.19 2.88
CA VAL A 109 11.59 -15.33 1.57
C VAL A 109 12.64 -15.09 0.49
N SER A 110 12.77 -16.00 -0.46
CA SER A 110 13.74 -15.92 -1.55
C SER A 110 13.11 -15.55 -2.89
N ASP A 111 11.79 -15.72 -3.02
CA ASP A 111 11.06 -15.48 -4.24
C ASP A 111 10.40 -14.08 -4.25
N LYS A 112 10.41 -13.44 -5.43
CA LYS A 112 9.85 -12.10 -5.61
C LYS A 112 8.36 -12.04 -5.25
N ALA A 113 7.58 -13.02 -5.68
CA ALA A 113 6.13 -13.03 -5.48
C ALA A 113 5.76 -13.09 -3.99
N GLY A 114 6.43 -13.93 -3.23
CA GLY A 114 6.28 -14.10 -1.78
C GLY A 114 6.56 -12.82 -1.03
N LEU A 115 7.65 -12.11 -1.37
CA LEU A 115 7.98 -10.81 -0.76
C LEU A 115 6.87 -9.79 -1.02
N LEU A 116 6.47 -9.62 -2.28
CA LEU A 116 5.43 -8.66 -2.69
C LEU A 116 4.08 -8.97 -2.02
N ASN A 117 3.68 -10.25 -1.99
CA ASN A 117 2.44 -10.69 -1.35
C ASN A 117 2.46 -10.47 0.17
N CYS A 118 3.62 -10.66 0.82
CA CYS A 118 3.77 -10.37 2.25
C CYS A 118 3.62 -8.88 2.54
N ILE A 119 4.25 -8.01 1.75
CA ILE A 119 4.13 -6.55 1.88
C ILE A 119 2.67 -6.11 1.65
N ALA A 120 2.02 -6.61 0.60
CA ALA A 120 0.60 -6.34 0.32
C ALA A 120 -0.33 -6.86 1.44
N GLY A 121 0.11 -7.87 2.18
CA GLY A 121 -0.57 -8.39 3.37
C GLY A 121 -0.36 -7.56 4.65
N GLY A 122 0.39 -6.46 4.58
CA GLY A 122 0.69 -5.59 5.71
C GLY A 122 1.91 -6.01 6.53
N LYS A 123 2.72 -6.95 6.07
CA LYS A 123 3.99 -7.26 6.73
C LYS A 123 5.09 -6.29 6.30
N CYS A 124 6.16 -6.20 7.09
CA CYS A 124 7.34 -5.43 6.74
C CYS A 124 8.37 -6.34 6.05
N GLY A 125 8.81 -5.97 4.85
CA GLY A 125 9.88 -6.62 4.12
C GLY A 125 11.22 -5.96 4.38
N ILE A 126 12.28 -6.75 4.56
CA ILE A 126 13.64 -6.29 4.81
C ILE A 126 14.56 -6.96 3.80
N VAL A 127 15.19 -6.17 2.93
CA VAL A 127 16.06 -6.66 1.85
C VAL A 127 17.48 -6.16 2.08
N VAL A 128 18.46 -7.06 2.09
CA VAL A 128 19.87 -6.72 2.36
C VAL A 128 20.64 -6.72 1.04
N ASP A 129 21.44 -5.68 0.79
CA ASP A 129 22.28 -5.62 -0.40
C ASP A 129 23.30 -6.77 -0.43
N GLY A 130 23.46 -7.37 -1.60
CA GLY A 130 24.29 -8.56 -1.82
C GLY A 130 23.62 -9.90 -1.50
N SER A 131 22.38 -9.92 -1.00
CA SER A 131 21.64 -11.16 -0.74
C SER A 131 20.46 -11.38 -1.71
N SER A 132 20.21 -12.65 -2.00
CA SER A 132 19.05 -13.13 -2.78
C SER A 132 17.88 -13.57 -1.90
N GLU A 133 17.92 -13.24 -0.61
CA GLU A 133 16.87 -13.53 0.36
C GLU A 133 16.47 -12.24 1.10
N ALA A 134 15.20 -12.14 1.44
CA ALA A 134 14.63 -11.09 2.26
C ALA A 134 14.07 -11.67 3.56
N PHE A 135 14.00 -10.84 4.60
CA PHE A 135 13.21 -11.14 5.78
C PHE A 135 11.84 -10.48 5.66
N VAL A 136 10.84 -11.11 6.25
CA VAL A 136 9.50 -10.57 6.39
C VAL A 136 9.11 -10.68 7.85
N CYS A 137 8.74 -9.56 8.46
CA CYS A 137 8.35 -9.48 9.86
C CYS A 137 6.88 -9.10 9.97
N ASP A 138 6.16 -9.77 10.88
CA ASP A 138 4.81 -9.33 11.24
C ASP A 138 4.89 -8.13 12.19
N VAL A 139 4.60 -6.97 11.64
CA VAL A 139 4.50 -5.69 12.36
C VAL A 139 3.13 -5.05 12.17
N ARG A 140 2.14 -5.86 11.80
CA ARG A 140 0.79 -5.37 11.52
C ARG A 140 0.23 -4.72 12.77
N GLY A 141 -0.18 -3.48 12.60
CA GLY A 141 -0.85 -2.68 13.61
C GLY A 141 -1.84 -1.82 12.87
N PHE A 142 -3.12 -2.06 13.11
CA PHE A 142 -4.17 -1.28 12.48
C PHE A 142 -4.53 -0.13 13.41
N GLU A 143 -4.60 1.08 12.89
CA GLU A 143 -5.26 2.17 13.61
C GLU A 143 -6.74 1.79 13.79
N LYS A 144 -7.11 1.44 15.03
CA LYS A 144 -8.51 1.15 15.40
C LYS A 144 -9.32 2.42 15.70
N ARG A 145 -8.67 3.57 15.82
CA ARG A 145 -9.35 4.84 16.15
C ARG A 145 -9.90 5.45 14.87
N GLY A 146 -11.19 5.76 14.86
CA GLY A 146 -11.85 6.49 13.77
C GLY A 146 -12.62 5.65 12.75
N VAL A 147 -12.66 4.31 12.90
CA VAL A 147 -13.55 3.47 12.08
C VAL A 147 -14.85 3.28 12.85
N GLU A 148 -15.90 3.94 12.39
CA GLU A 148 -17.25 3.87 12.97
C GLU A 148 -18.20 3.06 12.08
N GLU A 149 -19.40 2.78 12.57
CA GLU A 149 -20.47 2.17 11.76
C GLU A 149 -21.00 3.20 10.76
N PRO A 150 -21.19 2.85 9.47
CA PRO A 150 -21.72 3.79 8.49
C PRO A 150 -23.08 4.31 8.96
N GLN A 151 -23.21 5.63 9.04
CA GLN A 151 -24.43 6.28 9.55
C GLN A 151 -25.55 6.21 8.52
N SER A 152 -25.20 6.30 7.23
CA SER A 152 -26.17 6.28 6.13
C SER A 152 -26.51 4.86 5.65
N GLU A 153 -25.67 3.85 5.94
CA GLU A 153 -25.81 2.48 5.43
C GLU A 153 -25.74 1.41 6.54
N VAL A 154 -26.63 1.50 7.54
CA VAL A 154 -26.70 0.53 8.66
C VAL A 154 -27.07 -0.87 8.15
N VAL A 155 -26.30 -1.89 8.56
CA VAL A 155 -26.55 -3.30 8.18
C VAL A 155 -26.91 -4.19 9.37
N ILE A 156 -27.96 -4.99 9.20
CA ILE A 156 -28.37 -6.00 10.19
C ILE A 156 -27.40 -7.21 10.17
N ARG A 157 -26.79 -7.51 9.02
CA ARG A 157 -25.81 -8.58 8.83
C ARG A 157 -24.71 -8.11 7.86
N GLY A 158 -23.45 -8.30 8.23
CA GLY A 158 -22.27 -7.93 7.43
C GLY A 158 -21.23 -7.14 8.23
N PRO A 159 -20.11 -6.75 7.60
CA PRO A 159 -19.13 -5.86 8.22
C PRO A 159 -19.78 -4.51 8.55
N ARG A 160 -19.55 -4.02 9.77
CA ARG A 160 -20.01 -2.71 10.24
C ARG A 160 -18.95 -1.63 10.15
N GLU A 161 -17.81 -1.90 9.51
CA GLU A 161 -16.78 -0.86 9.32
C GLU A 161 -17.21 0.05 8.18
N GLY A 162 -17.41 1.34 8.46
CA GLY A 162 -17.56 2.40 7.47
C GLY A 162 -16.24 3.10 7.17
N PHE A 163 -16.19 3.85 6.08
CA PHE A 163 -15.15 4.85 5.87
C PHE A 163 -15.26 5.97 6.90
N SER A 164 -14.15 6.67 7.12
CA SER A 164 -14.03 7.83 7.99
C SER A 164 -13.62 9.07 7.19
N GLU A 165 -13.49 10.21 7.84
CA GLU A 165 -13.03 11.43 7.17
C GLU A 165 -11.53 11.43 6.85
N VAL A 166 -10.76 10.43 7.30
CA VAL A 166 -9.29 10.41 7.13
C VAL A 166 -8.89 9.52 5.94
N LEU A 167 -8.31 10.12 4.90
CA LEU A 167 -7.96 9.43 3.66
C LEU A 167 -7.05 8.21 3.87
N ARG A 168 -6.02 8.33 4.73
CA ARG A 168 -5.10 7.21 5.01
C ARG A 168 -5.81 6.06 5.75
N VAL A 169 -6.78 6.35 6.61
CA VAL A 169 -7.60 5.30 7.26
C VAL A 169 -8.43 4.59 6.20
N ASN A 170 -9.08 5.32 5.30
CA ASN A 170 -9.91 4.74 4.24
C ASN A 170 -9.11 3.86 3.25
N THR A 171 -7.95 4.33 2.80
CA THR A 171 -7.05 3.54 1.95
C THR A 171 -6.56 2.27 2.65
N SER A 172 -6.30 2.33 3.97
CA SER A 172 -5.95 1.15 4.77
C SER A 172 -7.08 0.12 4.86
N LEU A 173 -8.34 0.56 4.96
CA LEU A 173 -9.51 -0.32 4.95
C LEU A 173 -9.61 -1.09 3.63
N LEU A 174 -9.37 -0.41 2.51
CA LEU A 174 -9.34 -1.05 1.19
C LEU A 174 -8.17 -2.03 1.08
N ARG A 175 -6.96 -1.64 1.49
CA ARG A 175 -5.77 -2.52 1.52
C ARG A 175 -5.97 -3.78 2.36
N ARG A 176 -6.67 -3.70 3.49
CA ARG A 176 -7.00 -4.87 4.34
C ARG A 176 -7.84 -5.90 3.60
N ARG A 177 -8.72 -5.44 2.70
CA ARG A 177 -9.61 -6.26 1.86
C ARG A 177 -8.93 -6.73 0.57
N ILE A 178 -8.12 -5.87 -0.05
CA ILE A 178 -7.45 -6.13 -1.33
C ILE A 178 -5.94 -6.27 -1.09
N ARG A 179 -5.54 -7.47 -0.69
CA ARG A 179 -4.13 -7.83 -0.43
C ARG A 179 -3.43 -8.23 -1.73
N ASN A 180 -3.32 -7.29 -2.66
CA ASN A 180 -2.70 -7.51 -3.96
C ASN A 180 -1.69 -6.40 -4.26
N PRO A 181 -0.44 -6.71 -4.68
CA PRO A 181 0.52 -5.69 -5.10
C PRO A 181 -0.02 -4.79 -6.22
N ARG A 182 -0.86 -5.34 -7.11
CA ARG A 182 -1.49 -4.59 -8.22
C ARG A 182 -2.63 -3.67 -7.79
N PHE A 183 -3.00 -3.62 -6.52
CA PHE A 183 -3.92 -2.59 -6.03
C PHE A 183 -3.12 -1.30 -5.88
N TRP A 184 -3.38 -0.34 -6.75
CA TRP A 184 -2.61 0.90 -6.84
C TRP A 184 -3.44 2.08 -6.34
N ILE A 185 -2.78 2.99 -5.64
CA ILE A 185 -3.38 4.20 -5.08
C ILE A 185 -2.53 5.40 -5.49
N GLU A 186 -3.13 6.32 -6.22
CA GLU A 186 -2.51 7.58 -6.65
C GLU A 186 -3.13 8.73 -5.87
N GLU A 187 -2.33 9.50 -5.14
CA GLU A 187 -2.78 10.67 -4.37
C GLU A 187 -2.49 11.97 -5.12
N PHE A 188 -3.44 12.90 -5.04
CA PHE A 188 -3.45 14.21 -5.67
C PHE A 188 -3.82 15.27 -4.62
N THR A 189 -3.26 16.48 -4.77
CA THR A 189 -3.68 17.63 -3.97
C THR A 189 -4.51 18.57 -4.86
N VAL A 190 -5.75 18.82 -4.48
CA VAL A 190 -6.72 19.59 -5.26
C VAL A 190 -7.18 20.82 -4.46
N GLY A 191 -7.45 21.92 -5.16
CA GLY A 191 -7.85 23.19 -4.56
C GLY A 191 -6.67 24.10 -4.20
N ARG A 192 -6.75 25.37 -4.60
CA ARG A 192 -5.67 26.36 -4.44
C ARG A 192 -5.41 26.72 -2.98
N VAL A 193 -6.47 26.85 -2.18
CA VAL A 193 -6.42 27.24 -0.77
C VAL A 193 -6.61 26.04 0.15
N SER A 194 -7.64 25.22 -0.10
CA SER A 194 -7.94 24.07 0.78
C SER A 194 -6.87 22.98 0.73
N ARG A 195 -6.21 22.81 -0.43
CA ARG A 195 -5.19 21.77 -0.67
C ARG A 195 -5.66 20.38 -0.19
N THR A 196 -6.89 20.03 -0.55
CA THR A 196 -7.56 18.78 -0.17
C THR A 196 -6.86 17.59 -0.83
N GLN A 197 -6.62 16.52 -0.07
CA GLN A 197 -6.06 15.28 -0.63
C GLN A 197 -7.17 14.43 -1.26
N VAL A 198 -6.93 13.94 -2.47
CA VAL A 198 -7.82 13.06 -3.22
C VAL A 198 -7.02 11.86 -3.69
N ALA A 199 -7.55 10.65 -3.60
CA ALA A 199 -6.90 9.45 -4.09
C ALA A 199 -7.74 8.73 -5.15
N ILE A 200 -7.10 8.30 -6.23
CA ILE A 200 -7.66 7.31 -7.15
C ILE A 200 -7.13 5.93 -6.74
N ALA A 201 -8.03 5.00 -6.43
CA ALA A 201 -7.69 3.62 -6.12
C ALA A 201 -8.25 2.66 -7.19
N TYR A 202 -7.43 1.73 -7.67
CA TYR A 202 -7.82 0.76 -8.71
C TYR A 202 -6.94 -0.49 -8.69
N ILE A 203 -7.38 -1.57 -9.35
CA ILE A 203 -6.55 -2.78 -9.52
C ILE A 203 -5.99 -2.79 -10.94
N LYS A 204 -4.66 -2.66 -11.06
CA LYS A 204 -3.97 -2.65 -12.35
C LYS A 204 -4.16 -3.97 -13.09
N GLY A 205 -4.60 -3.86 -14.35
CA GLY A 205 -4.91 -5.00 -15.22
C GLY A 205 -6.29 -5.60 -14.99
N ILE A 206 -7.14 -4.98 -14.15
CA ILE A 206 -8.58 -5.27 -14.06
C ILE A 206 -9.36 -4.03 -14.51
N ALA A 207 -9.02 -2.86 -13.98
CA ALA A 207 -9.64 -1.60 -14.38
C ALA A 207 -9.21 -1.17 -15.80
N ASP A 208 -10.13 -0.50 -16.52
CA ASP A 208 -9.87 0.04 -17.86
C ASP A 208 -8.93 1.25 -17.77
N ASP A 209 -7.77 1.15 -18.44
CA ASP A 209 -6.75 2.19 -18.51
C ASP A 209 -7.29 3.52 -19.09
N LYS A 210 -8.35 3.49 -19.91
CA LYS A 210 -9.02 4.71 -20.39
C LYS A 210 -9.74 5.43 -19.27
N VAL A 211 -10.47 4.70 -18.43
CA VAL A 211 -11.22 5.28 -17.29
C VAL A 211 -10.26 5.86 -16.26
N ILE A 212 -9.17 5.15 -15.96
CA ILE A 212 -8.13 5.64 -15.04
C ILE A 212 -7.51 6.95 -15.57
N ARG A 213 -7.18 7.01 -16.85
CA ARG A 213 -6.60 8.20 -17.47
C ARG A 213 -7.57 9.38 -17.45
N GLU A 214 -8.83 9.17 -17.82
CA GLU A 214 -9.84 10.22 -17.79
C GLU A 214 -10.04 10.78 -16.38
N ALA A 215 -10.14 9.91 -15.37
CA ALA A 215 -10.25 10.34 -13.97
C ALA A 215 -9.03 11.17 -13.54
N ARG A 216 -7.81 10.74 -13.90
CA ARG A 216 -6.58 11.50 -13.63
C ARG A 216 -6.60 12.87 -14.30
N GLU A 217 -6.98 12.94 -15.57
CA GLU A 217 -7.07 14.20 -16.33
C GLU A 217 -8.14 15.14 -15.78
N ARG A 218 -9.26 14.62 -15.27
CA ARG A 218 -10.29 15.43 -14.61
C ARG A 218 -9.79 16.00 -13.29
N ILE A 219 -9.31 15.15 -12.38
CA ILE A 219 -8.84 15.58 -11.05
C ILE A 219 -7.75 16.65 -11.19
N THR A 220 -6.82 16.47 -12.13
CA THR A 220 -5.71 17.43 -12.34
C THR A 220 -6.14 18.75 -12.99
N ARG A 221 -7.30 18.81 -13.64
CA ARG A 221 -7.87 20.04 -14.23
C ARG A 221 -8.73 20.84 -13.25
N ILE A 222 -9.06 20.30 -12.08
CA ILE A 222 -9.86 21.00 -11.08
C ILE A 222 -9.05 22.18 -10.54
N ASP A 223 -9.45 23.40 -10.94
CA ASP A 223 -8.85 24.66 -10.50
C ASP A 223 -9.90 25.52 -9.78
N ILE A 224 -10.10 25.22 -8.50
CA ILE A 224 -11.01 25.94 -7.60
C ILE A 224 -10.29 26.42 -6.35
N ASP A 225 -10.84 27.40 -5.64
CA ASP A 225 -10.22 27.92 -4.42
C ASP A 225 -10.26 26.90 -3.26
N SER A 226 -11.40 26.22 -3.08
CA SER A 226 -11.61 25.24 -2.01
C SER A 226 -12.58 24.15 -2.47
N ILE A 227 -12.32 22.89 -2.09
CA ILE A 227 -13.32 21.81 -2.09
C ILE A 227 -13.92 21.79 -0.67
N GLN A 228 -15.23 22.00 -0.54
CA GLN A 228 -15.91 21.97 0.76
C GLN A 228 -16.56 20.62 1.05
N GLU A 229 -17.10 19.94 0.03
CA GLU A 229 -17.73 18.62 0.16
C GLU A 229 -17.34 17.71 -1.02
N SER A 230 -17.36 16.39 -0.78
CA SER A 230 -17.09 15.40 -1.85
C SER A 230 -18.07 15.46 -3.02
N GLY A 231 -19.29 15.96 -2.78
CA GLY A 231 -20.29 16.17 -3.84
C GLY A 231 -19.83 17.18 -4.90
N GLU A 232 -19.01 18.17 -4.55
CA GLU A 232 -18.45 19.12 -5.53
C GLU A 232 -17.46 18.43 -6.47
N LEU A 233 -16.70 17.44 -5.96
CA LEU A 233 -15.77 16.66 -6.77
C LEU A 233 -16.53 15.78 -7.79
N GLU A 234 -17.69 15.25 -7.40
CA GLU A 234 -18.54 14.42 -8.26
C GLU A 234 -18.95 15.18 -9.53
N GLU A 235 -19.32 16.45 -9.43
CA GLU A 235 -19.70 17.29 -10.58
C GLU A 235 -18.56 17.44 -11.60
N TYR A 236 -17.31 17.54 -11.15
CA TYR A 236 -16.15 17.62 -12.05
C TYR A 236 -15.77 16.26 -12.67
N LEU A 237 -16.24 15.18 -12.08
CA LEU A 237 -15.93 13.82 -12.49
C LEU A 237 -17.03 13.19 -13.35
N GLU A 238 -18.24 13.74 -13.34
CA GLU A 238 -19.39 13.17 -14.03
C GLU A 238 -19.27 13.29 -15.56
N ASP A 239 -19.41 12.16 -16.26
CA ASP A 239 -19.32 12.06 -17.73
C ASP A 239 -20.57 12.57 -18.44
N ALA A 240 -21.73 12.37 -17.83
CA ALA A 240 -23.01 12.55 -18.48
C ALA A 240 -24.04 13.10 -17.47
N PRO A 241 -24.01 14.40 -17.16
CA PRO A 241 -24.94 15.02 -16.22
C PRO A 241 -26.42 14.90 -16.65
N PHE A 242 -26.68 14.51 -17.91
CA PHE A 242 -28.00 14.26 -18.46
C PHE A 242 -28.36 12.77 -18.59
N SER A 243 -27.50 11.86 -18.11
CA SER A 243 -27.78 10.42 -18.11
C SER A 243 -28.90 10.11 -17.10
N PRO A 244 -29.89 9.28 -17.46
CA PRO A 244 -30.89 8.80 -16.50
C PRO A 244 -30.34 7.73 -15.55
N PHE A 245 -29.10 7.26 -15.76
CA PHE A 245 -28.41 6.29 -14.92
C PHE A 245 -27.19 6.94 -14.25
N PRO A 246 -27.01 6.79 -12.92
CA PRO A 246 -25.87 7.36 -12.22
C PRO A 246 -24.57 6.71 -12.69
N THR A 247 -23.64 7.53 -13.19
CA THR A 247 -22.30 7.08 -13.60
C THR A 247 -21.34 6.98 -12.40
N ILE A 248 -21.66 7.68 -11.31
CA ILE A 248 -20.93 7.67 -10.04
C ILE A 248 -21.81 7.01 -8.97
N LEU A 249 -21.21 6.14 -8.15
CA LEU A 249 -21.88 5.50 -7.02
C LEU A 249 -21.15 5.92 -5.76
N ARG A 250 -21.88 6.53 -4.83
CA ARG A 250 -21.35 6.98 -3.55
C ARG A 250 -21.67 5.97 -2.45
N THR A 251 -20.71 5.64 -1.61
CA THR A 251 -20.93 4.71 -0.49
C THR A 251 -20.00 4.98 0.69
N GLU A 252 -20.49 4.72 1.91
CA GLU A 252 -19.66 4.72 3.12
C GLU A 252 -19.03 3.35 3.39
N ARG A 253 -19.29 2.35 2.53
CA ARG A 253 -18.99 0.95 2.80
C ARG A 253 -17.73 0.45 2.08
N PRO A 254 -16.62 0.16 2.80
CA PRO A 254 -15.40 -0.34 2.21
C PRO A 254 -15.56 -1.70 1.52
N ASP A 255 -16.51 -2.53 1.95
CA ASP A 255 -16.76 -3.83 1.32
C ASP A 255 -17.43 -3.70 -0.05
N ARG A 256 -18.33 -2.72 -0.23
CA ARG A 256 -18.94 -2.42 -1.53
C ARG A 256 -17.90 -1.89 -2.51
N VAL A 257 -17.06 -0.97 -2.06
CA VAL A 257 -15.95 -0.44 -2.89
C VAL A 257 -14.98 -1.54 -3.27
N ALA A 258 -14.59 -2.42 -2.33
CA ALA A 258 -13.73 -3.55 -2.66
C ALA A 258 -14.34 -4.47 -3.74
N GLY A 259 -15.64 -4.78 -3.65
CA GLY A 259 -16.36 -5.53 -4.68
C GLY A 259 -16.31 -4.85 -6.05
N ALA A 260 -16.63 -3.56 -6.10
CA ALA A 260 -16.56 -2.74 -7.31
C ALA A 260 -15.15 -2.72 -7.94
N LEU A 261 -14.11 -2.63 -7.13
CA LEU A 261 -12.71 -2.67 -7.59
C LEU A 261 -12.35 -4.03 -8.21
N PHE A 262 -12.87 -5.14 -7.68
CA PHE A 262 -12.69 -6.46 -8.30
C PHE A 262 -13.42 -6.61 -9.63
N GLU A 263 -14.49 -5.85 -9.86
CA GLU A 263 -15.22 -5.78 -11.13
C GLU A 263 -14.55 -4.85 -12.16
N GLY A 264 -13.44 -4.20 -11.82
CA GLY A 264 -12.70 -3.29 -12.70
C GLY A 264 -13.17 -1.84 -12.67
N ARG A 265 -13.97 -1.46 -11.67
CA ARG A 265 -14.25 -0.04 -11.41
C ARG A 265 -13.03 0.63 -10.75
N ILE A 266 -13.05 1.96 -10.71
CA ILE A 266 -12.13 2.77 -9.91
C ILE A 266 -12.86 3.34 -8.70
N ALA A 267 -12.13 3.69 -7.65
CA ALA A 267 -12.66 4.38 -6.48
C ALA A 267 -11.96 5.73 -6.32
N ILE A 268 -12.70 6.75 -5.91
CA ILE A 268 -12.17 8.10 -5.69
C ILE A 268 -12.43 8.45 -4.23
N LEU A 269 -11.37 8.60 -3.46
CA LEU A 269 -11.44 8.89 -2.03
C LEU A 269 -11.04 10.35 -1.81
N THR A 270 -11.77 11.07 -0.97
CA THR A 270 -11.47 12.48 -0.65
C THR A 270 -11.24 12.62 0.85
N ASP A 271 -10.19 13.32 1.25
CA ASP A 271 -9.94 13.63 2.65
C ASP A 271 -10.98 14.63 3.18
N GLY A 272 -11.45 14.41 4.41
CA GLY A 272 -12.53 15.19 5.02
C GLY A 272 -13.94 14.64 4.81
N THR A 273 -14.11 13.46 4.20
CA THR A 273 -15.44 12.85 4.01
C THR A 273 -15.43 11.33 4.22
N PRO A 274 -16.50 10.75 4.81
CA PRO A 274 -16.65 9.29 4.94
C PRO A 274 -17.22 8.65 3.65
N PHE A 275 -17.34 9.38 2.55
CA PHE A 275 -17.89 8.87 1.30
C PHE A 275 -16.82 8.66 0.24
N VAL A 276 -16.98 7.58 -0.52
CA VAL A 276 -16.13 7.14 -1.64
C VAL A 276 -16.99 6.83 -2.87
#